data_AF-A0A832JCP9-F1
#
_entry.id   AF-A0A832JCP9-F1
#
_cell.length_a   1.000
_cell.length_b   1.000
_cell.length_c   1.000
_cell.angle_alpha   90.00
_cell.angle_beta   90.00
_cell.angle_gamma   90.00
#
_symmetry.space_group_name_H-M   'P 1'
#
loop_
_entity.id
_entity.type
_entity.pdbx_description
1 polymer ?
#
loop_
_entity_poly.entity_id
_entity_poly.type
_entity_poly.pdbx_seq_one_letter_code
_entity_poly.pdbx_strand_id
1 'polypeptide(L)'
;MLSNALQDGSKSCPRRGANIEEEKTMSRLQASADIALVVGALAMAGGWNGVGENNSVPPYPQHPFVIKLDIPSIQSYEESAGSMIVADLDSDGRMDYLLTVRGHVAAYRWDGEKLWVLKVDLRVSRAAESEGLPGHHGAGVQAADIDGDGRTEVLFLTNDSMLHVVDGAMGKTKWTAKPPLPEGAERWEHIAVVNLRGEGDRDIVLQATNTKGYRMGRYVAAFSLEGLCKGNTKPLWQRDDFLACVHNGLR
;
A
#
# COMPACT_ATOMS: atom_id res chain seq x y z
N MET A 1 27.41 -57.37 55.16
CA MET A 1 26.31 -58.27 54.77
C MET A 1 25.07 -57.44 54.55
N LEU A 2 24.45 -57.57 53.37
CA LEU A 2 23.01 -57.40 53.05
C LEU A 2 22.36 -56.02 53.29
N SER A 3 21.45 -55.47 52.48
CA SER A 3 20.90 -55.78 51.14
C SER A 3 19.83 -54.73 50.80
N ASN A 4 19.69 -54.40 49.51
CA ASN A 4 18.49 -54.06 48.73
C ASN A 4 17.58 -52.88 49.15
N ALA A 5 17.37 -51.84 48.32
CA ALA A 5 16.79 -51.75 46.97
C ALA A 5 15.25 -51.57 46.97
N LEU A 6 14.82 -50.40 46.49
CA LEU A 6 13.52 -50.17 45.87
C LEU A 6 13.74 -49.32 44.62
N GLN A 7 13.39 -49.89 43.47
CA GLN A 7 13.27 -49.22 42.18
C GLN A 7 11.88 -48.56 42.10
N ASP A 8 11.81 -47.37 41.50
CA ASP A 8 10.66 -47.01 40.66
C ASP A 8 11.16 -46.13 39.51
N GLY A 9 10.68 -46.44 38.31
CA GLY A 9 11.15 -45.90 37.05
C GLY A 9 10.18 -44.87 36.50
N SER A 10 10.73 -43.77 35.98
CA SER A 10 10.08 -43.04 34.89
C SER A 10 11.10 -42.77 33.79
N LYS A 11 10.73 -43.21 32.60
CA LYS A 11 11.54 -43.34 31.40
C LYS A 11 11.81 -41.97 30.78
N SER A 12 13.08 -41.64 30.54
CA SER A 12 13.49 -40.53 29.69
C SER A 12 13.26 -40.88 28.22
N CYS A 13 12.63 -39.95 27.49
CA CYS A 13 12.41 -40.07 26.05
C CYS A 13 13.68 -39.62 25.29
N PRO A 14 14.23 -40.41 24.35
CA PRO A 14 15.46 -40.06 23.65
C PRO A 14 15.20 -39.00 22.56
N ARG A 15 16.01 -37.94 22.54
CA ARG A 15 16.08 -36.97 21.43
C ARG A 15 16.61 -37.70 20.19
N ARG A 16 15.76 -37.88 19.17
CA ARG A 16 16.21 -38.24 17.82
C ARG A 16 16.83 -37.01 17.17
N GLY A 17 18.06 -37.17 16.67
CA GLY A 17 18.69 -36.19 15.80
C GLY A 17 17.86 -36.01 14.54
N ALA A 18 17.52 -34.76 14.22
CA ALA A 18 16.98 -34.40 12.92
C ALA A 18 18.12 -34.48 11.89
N ASN A 19 17.83 -35.15 10.77
CA ASN A 19 18.75 -35.39 9.67
C ASN A 19 19.21 -34.08 9.03
N ILE A 20 20.52 -33.93 8.86
CA ILE A 20 21.19 -32.82 8.16
C ILE A 20 20.99 -32.91 6.61
N GLU A 21 20.23 -33.89 6.12
CA GLU A 21 19.98 -34.08 4.67
C GLU A 21 18.67 -33.46 4.17
N GLU A 22 17.68 -33.15 5.03
CA GLU A 22 16.44 -32.47 4.60
C GLU A 22 16.65 -30.96 4.33
N GLU A 23 17.67 -30.35 4.93
CA GLU A 23 18.01 -28.93 4.69
C GLU A 23 18.64 -28.67 3.32
N LYS A 24 19.15 -29.71 2.63
CA LYS A 24 19.79 -29.54 1.31
C LYS A 24 18.84 -29.70 0.13
N THR A 25 17.60 -30.15 0.34
CA THR A 25 16.63 -30.38 -0.75
C THR A 25 15.64 -29.23 -0.96
N MET A 26 15.65 -28.21 -0.10
CA MET A 26 14.82 -27.00 -0.24
C MET A 26 15.48 -25.86 -1.04
N SER A 27 16.69 -26.05 -1.58
CA SER A 27 17.40 -25.00 -2.34
C SER A 27 17.23 -25.05 -3.86
N ARG A 28 16.37 -25.92 -4.40
CA ARG A 28 16.13 -26.02 -5.84
C ARG A 28 14.67 -26.26 -6.16
N LEU A 29 13.85 -25.23 -5.98
CA LEU A 29 12.58 -25.03 -6.68
C LEU A 29 12.12 -23.58 -6.43
N GLN A 30 12.91 -22.62 -6.91
CA GLN A 30 12.42 -21.26 -7.11
C GLN A 30 11.65 -21.28 -8.44
N ALA A 31 10.47 -21.90 -8.43
CA ALA A 31 9.48 -21.64 -9.46
C ALA A 31 9.11 -20.17 -9.30
N SER A 32 9.41 -19.35 -10.31
CA SER A 32 8.83 -18.01 -10.42
C SER A 32 7.32 -18.19 -10.45
N ALA A 33 6.66 -18.04 -9.31
CA ALA A 33 5.21 -17.93 -9.28
C ALA A 33 4.89 -16.54 -9.85
N ASP A 34 4.38 -16.51 -11.08
CA ASP A 34 3.83 -15.29 -11.66
C ASP A 34 2.65 -14.82 -10.77
N ILE A 35 2.66 -13.57 -10.31
CA ILE A 35 1.49 -12.99 -9.63
C ILE A 35 0.44 -12.63 -10.68
N ALA A 36 -0.81 -12.91 -10.33
CA ALA A 36 -1.97 -12.63 -11.14
C ALA A 36 -3.06 -11.91 -10.32
N LEU A 37 -3.68 -10.89 -10.90
CA LEU A 37 -4.93 -10.33 -10.41
C LEU A 37 -6.09 -11.04 -11.11
N VAL A 38 -7.01 -11.63 -10.33
CA VAL A 38 -8.23 -12.26 -10.84
C VAL A 38 -9.39 -11.28 -10.70
N VAL A 39 -9.95 -10.85 -11.82
CA VAL A 39 -11.08 -9.91 -11.83
C VAL A 39 -12.37 -10.68 -12.10
N GLY A 40 -13.30 -10.63 -11.14
CA GLY A 40 -14.65 -11.19 -11.26
C GLY A 40 -15.70 -10.08 -11.28
N ALA A 41 -16.76 -10.24 -12.09
CA ALA A 41 -17.93 -9.37 -12.00
C ALA A 41 -18.84 -9.82 -10.85
N LEU A 42 -19.11 -8.93 -9.91
CA LEU A 42 -20.27 -9.06 -9.03
C LEU A 42 -21.45 -8.38 -9.74
N ALA A 43 -22.32 -9.15 -10.38
CA ALA A 43 -23.57 -8.63 -10.90
C ALA A 43 -24.48 -8.26 -9.73
N MET A 44 -24.40 -7.01 -9.25
CA MET A 44 -25.39 -6.48 -8.33
C MET A 44 -26.65 -6.17 -9.14
N ALA A 45 -27.61 -7.09 -9.12
CA ALA A 45 -28.97 -6.82 -9.58
C ALA A 45 -29.64 -5.85 -8.59
N GLY A 46 -29.36 -4.56 -8.74
CA GLY A 46 -29.95 -3.48 -7.97
C GLY A 46 -30.09 -2.26 -8.86
N GLY A 47 -31.29 -2.03 -9.38
CA GLY A 47 -31.58 -0.96 -10.32
C GLY A 47 -31.31 0.43 -9.73
N TRP A 48 -30.36 1.15 -10.32
CA TRP A 48 -30.23 2.59 -10.18
C TRP A 48 -30.75 3.23 -11.47
N ASN A 49 -31.97 3.76 -11.43
CA ASN A 49 -32.51 4.56 -12.52
C ASN A 49 -32.07 6.01 -12.31
N GLY A 50 -31.07 6.46 -13.05
CA GLY A 50 -30.69 7.86 -13.07
C GLY A 50 -29.47 8.14 -13.93
N VAL A 51 -29.73 8.84 -15.05
CA VAL A 51 -28.80 9.51 -15.99
C VAL A 51 -28.50 8.75 -17.30
N GLY A 52 -29.10 9.28 -18.38
CA GLY A 52 -28.52 9.36 -19.73
C GLY A 52 -28.32 8.06 -20.52
N GLU A 53 -29.27 7.74 -21.41
CA GLU A 53 -29.12 6.76 -22.49
C GLU A 53 -27.94 7.15 -23.41
N ASN A 54 -26.77 6.50 -23.25
CA ASN A 54 -25.84 6.05 -24.32
C ASN A 54 -24.44 5.62 -23.87
N ASN A 55 -24.12 5.53 -22.57
CA ASN A 55 -22.87 4.89 -22.13
C ASN A 55 -23.14 3.46 -21.65
N SER A 56 -23.39 2.55 -22.59
CA SER A 56 -23.20 1.13 -22.28
C SER A 56 -21.69 0.93 -22.10
N VAL A 57 -21.20 0.95 -20.87
CA VAL A 57 -19.82 0.55 -20.54
C VAL A 57 -19.61 -0.83 -21.18
N PRO A 58 -18.75 -0.99 -22.22
CA PRO A 58 -18.47 -2.31 -22.78
C PRO A 58 -18.18 -3.36 -21.68
N PRO A 59 -18.66 -4.60 -21.82
CA PRO A 59 -18.35 -5.65 -20.86
C PRO A 59 -16.83 -5.89 -20.80
N TYR A 60 -16.33 -6.41 -19.69
CA TYR A 60 -14.92 -6.81 -19.62
C TYR A 60 -14.62 -7.89 -20.68
N PRO A 61 -13.35 -8.04 -21.09
CA PRO A 61 -13.01 -8.93 -22.20
C PRO A 61 -13.52 -10.36 -22.02
N GLN A 62 -13.39 -10.91 -20.79
CA GLN A 62 -13.87 -12.23 -20.35
C GLN A 62 -14.12 -12.22 -18.83
N HIS A 63 -14.93 -13.15 -18.31
CA HIS A 63 -15.25 -13.24 -16.88
C HIS A 63 -15.14 -14.68 -16.33
N PRO A 64 -14.33 -14.92 -15.28
CA PRO A 64 -13.25 -14.06 -14.80
C PRO A 64 -12.11 -13.96 -15.84
N PHE A 65 -11.26 -12.95 -15.72
CA PHE A 65 -10.00 -12.89 -16.46
C PHE A 65 -8.82 -12.65 -15.53
N VAL A 66 -7.62 -12.95 -16.03
CA VAL A 66 -6.37 -12.92 -15.27
C VAL A 66 -5.44 -11.89 -15.87
N ILE A 67 -5.01 -10.93 -15.05
CA ILE A 67 -3.97 -9.96 -15.42
C ILE A 67 -2.65 -10.47 -14.87
N LYS A 68 -1.68 -10.73 -15.75
CA LYS A 68 -0.31 -11.06 -15.34
C LYS A 68 0.40 -9.79 -14.91
N LEU A 69 0.95 -9.78 -13.70
CA LEU A 69 1.60 -8.59 -13.16
C LEU A 69 3.12 -8.63 -13.38
N ASP A 70 3.66 -7.52 -13.84
CA ASP A 70 5.10 -7.24 -13.99
C ASP A 70 5.70 -6.67 -12.68
N ILE A 71 5.28 -7.20 -11.53
CA ILE A 71 5.83 -6.91 -10.19
C ILE A 71 6.25 -8.22 -9.52
N PRO A 72 7.24 -8.19 -8.60
CA PRO A 72 7.72 -9.41 -7.96
C PRO A 72 6.62 -10.08 -7.16
N SER A 73 6.69 -11.42 -7.09
CA SER A 73 5.88 -12.17 -6.15
C SER A 73 6.27 -11.87 -4.71
N ILE A 74 5.29 -11.87 -3.82
CA ILE A 74 5.52 -11.79 -2.38
C ILE A 74 6.25 -13.07 -1.99
N GLN A 75 7.54 -12.97 -1.64
CA GLN A 75 8.39 -14.15 -1.49
C GLN A 75 8.29 -14.77 -0.10
N SER A 76 7.75 -14.04 0.86
CA SER A 76 7.57 -14.53 2.23
C SER A 76 6.42 -13.82 2.95
N TYR A 77 5.89 -14.48 3.98
CA TYR A 77 4.91 -13.88 4.91
C TYR A 77 5.47 -12.70 5.71
N GLU A 78 6.79 -12.46 5.63
CA GLU A 78 7.48 -11.37 6.32
C GLU A 78 7.43 -10.05 5.52
N GLU A 79 7.01 -10.09 4.25
CA GLU A 79 6.85 -8.91 3.41
C GLU A 79 5.43 -8.35 3.49
N SER A 80 5.31 -7.02 3.38
CA SER A 80 3.99 -6.42 3.19
C SER A 80 3.44 -6.88 1.85
N ALA A 81 2.22 -7.44 1.87
CA ALA A 81 1.50 -7.75 0.64
C ALA A 81 1.11 -6.50 -0.17
N GLY A 82 1.31 -5.29 0.39
CA GLY A 82 0.77 -4.05 -0.15
C GLY A 82 -0.73 -4.16 -0.37
N SER A 83 -1.29 -3.41 -1.32
CA SER A 83 -2.73 -3.48 -1.60
C SER A 83 -3.06 -3.05 -3.02
N MET A 84 -4.34 -2.85 -3.27
CA MET A 84 -4.89 -2.34 -4.51
C MET A 84 -5.90 -1.24 -4.21
N ILE A 85 -5.89 -0.18 -5.02
CA ILE A 85 -7.01 0.74 -5.19
C ILE A 85 -7.43 0.75 -6.66
N VAL A 86 -8.61 1.31 -6.93
CA VAL A 86 -9.09 1.52 -8.29
C VAL A 86 -9.38 2.99 -8.53
N ALA A 87 -8.98 3.49 -9.69
CA ALA A 87 -9.17 4.88 -10.11
C ALA A 87 -9.11 4.95 -11.64
N ASP A 88 -9.77 5.93 -12.25
CA ASP A 88 -9.63 6.20 -13.69
C ASP A 88 -8.28 6.87 -13.94
N LEU A 89 -7.26 6.10 -14.32
CA LEU A 89 -5.88 6.56 -14.37
C LEU A 89 -5.56 7.21 -15.72
N ASP A 90 -6.19 6.76 -16.80
CA ASP A 90 -5.99 7.29 -18.15
C ASP A 90 -7.12 8.20 -18.65
N SER A 91 -8.11 8.50 -17.80
CA SER A 91 -9.23 9.40 -18.06
C SER A 91 -10.16 8.91 -19.18
N ASP A 92 -10.27 7.59 -19.35
CA ASP A 92 -11.17 6.94 -20.32
C ASP A 92 -12.60 6.73 -19.77
N GLY A 93 -12.84 7.07 -18.50
CA GLY A 93 -14.12 6.92 -17.81
C GLY A 93 -14.31 5.56 -17.14
N ARG A 94 -13.29 4.70 -17.11
CA ARG A 94 -13.32 3.39 -16.44
C ARG A 94 -12.27 3.32 -15.36
N MET A 95 -12.54 2.48 -14.36
CA MET A 95 -11.64 2.32 -13.23
C MET A 95 -10.55 1.30 -13.55
N ASP A 96 -9.31 1.77 -13.49
CA ASP A 96 -8.09 0.99 -13.62
C ASP A 96 -7.61 0.48 -12.26
N TYR A 97 -6.60 -0.39 -12.27
CA TYR A 97 -6.04 -1.01 -11.08
C TYR A 97 -4.69 -0.37 -10.75
N LEU A 98 -4.59 0.18 -9.54
CA LEU A 98 -3.33 0.65 -8.96
C LEU A 98 -2.93 -0.26 -7.80
N LEU A 99 -1.80 -0.95 -7.96
CA LEU A 99 -1.30 -1.94 -7.02
C LEU A 99 0.00 -1.47 -6.38
N THR A 100 0.19 -1.89 -5.14
CA THR A 100 1.42 -1.68 -4.40
C THR A 100 1.94 -2.99 -3.84
N VAL A 101 3.26 -3.13 -3.89
CA VAL A 101 4.02 -4.15 -3.16
C VAL A 101 5.31 -3.50 -2.68
N ARG A 102 6.06 -4.16 -1.80
CA ARG A 102 7.37 -3.64 -1.40
C ARG A 102 8.24 -3.39 -2.64
N GLY A 103 8.77 -2.18 -2.74
CA GLY A 103 9.65 -1.79 -3.85
C GLY A 103 8.96 -1.40 -5.16
N HIS A 104 7.62 -1.50 -5.27
CA HIS A 104 6.92 -1.24 -6.53
C HIS A 104 5.54 -0.59 -6.35
N VAL A 105 5.23 0.31 -7.28
CA VAL A 105 3.86 0.78 -7.57
C VAL A 105 3.58 0.42 -9.02
N ALA A 106 2.41 -0.16 -9.32
CA ALA A 106 2.08 -0.62 -10.66
C ALA A 106 0.64 -0.26 -11.04
N ALA A 107 0.44 0.13 -12.29
CA ALA A 107 -0.86 0.45 -12.84
C ALA A 107 -1.19 -0.42 -14.06
N TYR A 108 -2.42 -0.92 -14.08
CA TYR A 108 -2.98 -1.71 -15.18
C TYR A 108 -4.35 -1.17 -15.50
N ARG A 109 -4.62 -0.98 -16.79
CA ARG A 109 -5.92 -0.54 -17.28
C ARG A 109 -6.99 -1.59 -16.95
N TRP A 110 -8.24 -1.17 -16.91
CA TRP A 110 -9.41 -2.02 -16.62
C TRP A 110 -9.48 -3.34 -17.41
N ASP A 111 -8.86 -3.43 -18.59
CA ASP A 111 -8.81 -4.61 -19.47
C ASP A 111 -7.56 -5.48 -19.28
N GLY A 112 -6.64 -5.08 -18.41
CA GLY A 112 -5.40 -5.78 -18.10
C GLY A 112 -4.18 -5.30 -18.88
N GLU A 113 -4.30 -4.29 -19.75
CA GLU A 113 -3.11 -3.68 -20.35
C GLU A 113 -2.28 -2.99 -19.26
N LYS A 114 -0.98 -3.26 -19.22
CA LYS A 114 -0.07 -2.55 -18.32
C LYS A 114 0.06 -1.10 -18.77
N LEU A 115 -0.27 -0.17 -17.88
CA LEU A 115 0.03 1.26 -18.08
C LEU A 115 1.51 1.52 -17.73
N TRP A 116 1.92 1.16 -16.51
CA TRP A 116 3.30 1.35 -16.05
C TRP A 116 3.62 0.57 -14.78
N VAL A 117 4.93 0.41 -14.50
CA VAL A 117 5.46 -0.12 -13.24
C VAL A 117 6.63 0.76 -12.81
N LEU A 118 6.59 1.24 -11.57
CA LEU A 118 7.65 2.01 -10.94
C LEU A 118 8.36 1.16 -9.90
N LYS A 119 9.69 1.08 -9.99
CA LYS A 119 10.54 0.49 -8.95
C LYS A 119 11.04 1.61 -8.03
N VAL A 120 10.52 1.64 -6.81
CA VAL A 120 10.73 2.73 -5.86
C VAL A 120 10.68 2.21 -4.42
N ASP A 121 11.40 2.83 -3.49
CA ASP A 121 11.41 2.45 -2.06
C ASP A 121 10.11 2.87 -1.35
N LEU A 122 8.99 2.31 -1.83
CA LEU A 122 7.63 2.63 -1.43
C LEU A 122 7.41 2.39 0.06
N ARG A 123 6.67 3.31 0.69
CA ARG A 123 6.20 3.17 2.06
C ARG A 123 4.99 2.23 2.13
N VAL A 124 5.27 0.95 2.34
CA VAL A 124 4.33 -0.07 2.77
C VAL A 124 4.98 -0.92 3.86
N SER A 125 4.22 -1.30 4.88
CA SER A 125 4.72 -2.05 6.03
C SER A 125 3.86 -3.27 6.33
N ARG A 126 4.41 -4.19 7.10
CA ARG A 126 3.69 -5.38 7.54
C ARG A 126 2.95 -5.09 8.84
N ALA A 127 3.65 -4.62 9.87
CA ALA A 127 3.11 -4.50 11.21
C ALA A 127 3.01 -3.02 11.60
N ALA A 128 1.79 -2.47 11.66
CA ALA A 128 1.63 -1.04 11.90
C ALA A 128 2.13 -0.61 13.29
N GLU A 129 2.03 -1.51 14.25
CA GLU A 129 2.40 -1.31 15.66
C GLU A 129 3.90 -1.23 15.93
N SER A 130 4.73 -1.79 15.05
CA SER A 130 6.19 -1.84 15.19
C SER A 130 6.89 -1.12 14.05
N GLU A 131 6.34 -1.18 12.84
CA GLU A 131 6.89 -0.54 11.66
C GLU A 131 6.19 0.76 11.31
N GLY A 132 5.00 1.06 11.82
CA GLY A 132 4.19 2.24 11.43
C GLY A 132 3.31 2.01 10.21
N LEU A 133 2.60 3.03 9.73
CA LEU A 133 1.63 2.93 8.64
C LEU A 133 2.28 2.91 7.24
N PRO A 134 1.55 2.48 6.20
CA PRO A 134 0.31 1.71 6.30
C PRO A 134 0.59 0.28 6.81
N GLY A 135 -0.33 -0.29 7.60
CA GLY A 135 -0.20 -1.69 8.05
C GLY A 135 -0.33 -2.69 6.91
N HIS A 136 -0.25 -3.99 7.25
CA HIS A 136 -0.50 -5.07 6.29
C HIS A 136 -1.78 -4.82 5.50
N HIS A 137 -1.72 -4.99 4.17
CA HIS A 137 -2.82 -4.72 3.24
C HIS A 137 -3.23 -3.25 3.05
N GLY A 138 -2.49 -2.29 3.58
CA GLY A 138 -2.73 -0.89 3.27
C GLY A 138 -2.06 -0.47 1.96
N ALA A 139 -2.79 0.30 1.14
CA ALA A 139 -2.34 0.64 -0.20
C ALA A 139 -1.10 1.54 -0.22
N GLY A 140 -0.99 2.51 0.68
CA GLY A 140 0.16 3.44 0.70
C GLY A 140 0.22 4.39 -0.50
N VAL A 141 -0.86 4.46 -1.28
CA VAL A 141 -1.04 5.28 -2.48
C VAL A 141 -2.39 5.99 -2.42
N GLN A 142 -2.50 7.12 -3.10
CA GLN A 142 -3.74 7.84 -3.38
C GLN A 142 -3.80 8.17 -4.88
N ALA A 143 -5.00 8.33 -5.43
CA ALA A 143 -5.21 8.76 -6.81
C ALA A 143 -6.33 9.81 -6.87
N ALA A 144 -6.05 10.96 -7.48
CA ALA A 144 -6.99 12.07 -7.65
C ALA A 144 -6.47 13.04 -8.72
N ASP A 145 -7.36 13.79 -9.37
CA ASP A 145 -6.96 15.02 -10.08
C ASP A 145 -6.54 16.04 -9.03
N ILE A 146 -5.25 16.36 -8.94
CA ILE A 146 -4.71 17.24 -7.90
C ILE A 146 -4.32 18.63 -8.38
N ASP A 147 -4.46 18.93 -9.67
CA ASP A 147 -4.09 20.23 -10.24
C ASP A 147 -5.20 20.91 -11.06
N GLY A 148 -6.31 20.22 -11.31
CA GLY A 148 -7.50 20.75 -11.97
C GLY A 148 -7.45 20.64 -13.48
N ASP A 149 -6.54 19.84 -14.02
CA ASP A 149 -6.48 19.58 -15.45
C ASP A 149 -7.45 18.50 -15.92
N GLY A 150 -8.18 17.87 -14.99
CA GLY A 150 -9.17 16.81 -15.24
C GLY A 150 -8.57 15.44 -15.49
N ARG A 151 -7.25 15.25 -15.29
CA ARG A 151 -6.58 13.95 -15.32
C ARG A 151 -6.18 13.53 -13.92
N THR A 152 -6.11 12.22 -13.71
CA THR A 152 -5.73 11.65 -12.42
C THR A 152 -4.21 11.65 -12.24
N GLU A 153 -3.76 12.08 -11.08
CA GLU A 153 -2.41 11.81 -10.57
C GLU A 153 -2.40 10.69 -9.54
N VAL A 154 -1.24 10.06 -9.37
CA VAL A 154 -0.97 9.11 -8.30
C VAL A 154 0.05 9.70 -7.31
N LEU A 155 -0.29 9.63 -6.03
CA LEU A 155 0.49 10.15 -4.92
C LEU A 155 0.94 9.01 -4.01
N PHE A 156 2.20 9.00 -3.63
CA PHE A 156 2.74 8.01 -2.68
C PHE A 156 3.94 8.54 -1.90
N LEU A 157 4.24 7.87 -0.79
CA LEU A 157 5.41 8.16 0.04
C LEU A 157 6.47 7.09 -0.14
N THR A 158 7.73 7.49 -0.06
CA THR A 158 8.88 6.59 0.11
C THR A 158 9.32 6.53 1.57
N ASN A 159 10.10 5.52 1.94
CA ASN A 159 10.58 5.35 3.31
C ASN A 159 11.40 6.55 3.84
N ASP A 160 11.99 7.35 2.95
CA ASP A 160 12.72 8.58 3.30
C ASP A 160 11.82 9.82 3.47
N SER A 161 10.49 9.65 3.53
CA SER A 161 9.46 10.70 3.64
C SER A 161 9.32 11.61 2.41
N MET A 162 9.80 11.20 1.24
CA MET A 162 9.55 11.94 0.00
C MET A 162 8.13 11.64 -0.50
N LEU A 163 7.36 12.70 -0.74
CA LEU A 163 6.10 12.64 -1.48
C LEU A 163 6.44 12.64 -2.97
N HIS A 164 5.95 11.62 -3.66
CA HIS A 164 6.00 11.51 -5.11
C HIS A 164 4.62 11.78 -5.68
N VAL A 165 4.59 12.57 -6.75
CA VAL A 165 3.41 12.76 -7.60
C VAL A 165 3.78 12.36 -9.02
N VAL A 166 3.04 11.40 -9.55
CA VAL A 166 3.22 10.90 -10.91
C VAL A 166 1.92 11.04 -11.70
N ASP A 167 2.05 11.19 -13.01
CA ASP A 167 0.93 11.12 -13.95
C ASP A 167 0.26 9.75 -13.88
N GLY A 168 -1.09 9.72 -13.81
CA GLY A 168 -1.85 8.48 -13.65
C GLY A 168 -1.72 7.53 -14.85
N ALA A 169 -1.69 8.04 -16.07
CA ALA A 169 -1.67 7.24 -17.29
C ALA A 169 -0.27 6.72 -17.62
N MET A 170 0.76 7.52 -17.35
CA MET A 170 2.14 7.27 -17.79
C MET A 170 3.10 6.89 -16.65
N GLY A 171 2.73 7.13 -15.40
CA GLY A 171 3.62 6.92 -14.25
C GLY A 171 4.82 7.85 -14.23
N LYS A 172 4.83 8.90 -15.07
CA LYS A 172 5.92 9.86 -15.16
C LYS A 172 5.85 10.83 -13.99
N THR A 173 6.97 11.02 -13.29
CA THR A 173 7.08 12.02 -12.22
C THR A 173 6.68 13.41 -12.73
N LYS A 174 5.63 13.98 -12.11
CA LYS A 174 5.26 15.39 -12.26
C LYS A 174 6.13 16.24 -11.35
N TRP A 175 6.21 15.88 -10.06
CA TRP A 175 7.07 16.55 -9.09
C TRP A 175 7.24 15.69 -7.82
N THR A 176 8.18 16.09 -6.96
CA THR A 176 8.37 15.51 -5.62
C THR A 176 8.48 16.61 -4.58
N ALA A 177 8.14 16.29 -3.34
CA ALA A 177 8.31 17.21 -2.22
C ALA A 177 8.75 16.44 -0.97
N LYS A 178 9.48 17.11 -0.08
CA LYS A 178 9.90 16.54 1.21
C LYS A 178 9.50 17.47 2.34
N PRO A 179 8.22 17.46 2.75
CA PRO A 179 7.74 18.30 3.85
C PRO A 179 8.49 17.97 5.15
N PRO A 180 8.85 18.97 5.97
CA PRO A 180 9.58 18.75 7.20
C PRO A 180 8.78 17.87 8.16
N LEU A 181 9.48 16.99 8.89
CA LEU A 181 8.86 16.14 9.88
C LEU A 181 8.61 16.90 11.18
N PRO A 182 7.47 16.68 11.86
CA PRO A 182 7.27 17.13 13.22
C PRO A 182 8.31 16.53 14.18
N GLU A 183 8.68 17.27 15.22
CA GLU A 183 9.59 16.76 16.24
C GLU A 183 9.04 15.48 16.90
N GLY A 184 9.86 14.44 16.95
CA GLY A 184 9.48 13.13 17.52
C GLY A 184 8.72 12.20 16.57
N ALA A 185 8.35 12.67 15.37
CA ALA A 185 7.82 11.84 14.30
C ALA A 185 8.94 11.07 13.58
N GLU A 186 8.67 9.82 13.21
CA GLU A 186 9.65 8.97 12.52
C GLU A 186 9.78 9.33 11.04
N ARG A 187 8.63 9.45 10.37
CA ARG A 187 8.47 9.75 8.95
C ARG A 187 7.01 9.99 8.63
N TRP A 188 6.73 10.56 7.47
CA TRP A 188 5.39 10.54 6.89
C TRP A 188 5.04 9.12 6.44
N GLU A 189 3.82 8.69 6.70
CA GLU A 189 3.40 7.30 6.49
C GLU A 189 2.06 7.13 5.79
N HIS A 190 1.20 8.13 5.86
CA HIS A 190 -0.12 8.07 5.24
C HIS A 190 -0.48 9.42 4.63
N ILE A 191 -1.14 9.37 3.47
CA ILE A 191 -1.62 10.53 2.72
C ILE A 191 -3.14 10.42 2.65
N ALA A 192 -3.84 11.52 2.91
CA ALA A 192 -5.23 11.72 2.51
C ALA A 192 -5.30 12.94 1.59
N VAL A 193 -5.84 12.78 0.38
CA VAL A 193 -6.17 13.90 -0.49
C VAL A 193 -7.51 14.47 -0.02
N VAL A 194 -7.57 15.80 0.13
CA VAL A 194 -8.70 16.49 0.75
C VAL A 194 -8.93 17.86 0.09
N ASN A 195 -10.13 18.41 0.29
CA ASN A 195 -10.49 19.76 -0.12
C ASN A 195 -10.73 20.64 1.13
N LEU A 196 -9.67 21.15 1.74
CA LEU A 196 -9.77 21.95 2.98
C LEU A 196 -10.01 23.42 2.68
N ARG A 197 -9.54 23.91 1.53
CA ARG A 197 -9.61 25.32 1.13
C ARG A 197 -10.78 25.64 0.19
N GLY A 198 -11.54 24.64 -0.26
CA GLY A 198 -12.64 24.82 -1.21
C GLY A 198 -12.19 24.89 -2.68
N GLU A 199 -10.97 24.45 -2.99
CA GLU A 199 -10.35 24.53 -4.33
C GLU A 199 -10.39 23.21 -5.10
N GLY A 200 -11.13 22.21 -4.59
CA GLY A 200 -11.11 20.83 -5.10
C GLY A 200 -10.07 19.99 -4.35
N ASP A 201 -9.67 18.86 -4.93
CA ASP A 201 -8.71 17.92 -4.35
C ASP A 201 -7.26 18.48 -4.40
N ARG A 202 -7.06 19.64 -3.79
CA ARG A 202 -5.83 20.47 -3.88
C ARG A 202 -5.04 20.51 -2.59
N ASP A 203 -5.51 19.80 -1.57
CA ASP A 203 -4.87 19.71 -0.26
C ASP A 203 -4.57 18.26 0.09
N ILE A 204 -3.56 18.07 0.93
CA ILE A 204 -3.29 16.78 1.54
C ILE A 204 -3.19 16.92 3.04
N VAL A 205 -3.56 15.86 3.75
CA VAL A 205 -3.14 15.62 5.14
C VAL A 205 -2.12 14.49 5.14
N LEU A 206 -0.93 14.78 5.64
CA LEU A 206 0.08 13.78 5.93
C LEU A 206 -0.04 13.36 7.39
N GLN A 207 0.02 12.06 7.65
CA GLN A 207 0.07 11.49 8.98
C GLN A 207 1.41 10.79 9.22
N ALA A 208 1.92 10.98 10.42
CA ALA A 208 3.12 10.33 10.94
C ALA A 208 2.88 9.76 12.34
N THR A 209 3.73 8.81 12.71
CA THR A 209 3.70 8.14 14.02
C THR A 209 4.98 8.46 14.81
N ASN A 210 4.93 8.21 16.12
CA ASN A 210 6.02 8.41 17.09
C ASN A 210 7.25 7.52 16.86
N THR A 211 8.45 8.08 16.98
CA THR A 211 9.77 7.39 16.83
C THR A 211 10.06 6.28 17.85
N LYS A 212 9.48 6.34 19.05
CA LYS A 212 9.84 5.45 20.17
C LYS A 212 8.63 4.71 20.73
N GLY A 213 8.84 3.45 21.08
CA GLY A 213 7.82 2.60 21.70
C GLY A 213 6.80 2.07 20.71
N TYR A 214 5.58 1.81 21.19
CA TYR A 214 4.48 1.32 20.38
C TYR A 214 4.06 2.40 19.35
N ARG A 215 4.12 2.08 18.05
CA ARG A 215 3.89 3.03 16.94
C ARG A 215 2.42 3.35 16.85
N MET A 216 2.02 4.62 16.97
CA MET A 216 0.63 5.07 16.88
C MET A 216 0.55 6.33 16.04
N GLY A 217 -0.52 6.48 15.25
CA GLY A 217 -0.80 7.73 14.55
C GLY A 217 -0.94 8.86 15.56
N ARG A 218 -0.08 9.88 15.44
CA ARG A 218 0.04 10.97 16.41
C ARG A 218 0.11 12.34 15.75
N TYR A 219 0.89 12.45 14.69
CA TYR A 219 1.18 13.71 14.05
C TYR A 219 0.43 13.81 12.74
N VAL A 220 -0.23 14.93 12.52
CA VAL A 220 -0.93 15.24 11.28
C VAL A 220 -0.62 16.67 10.86
N ALA A 221 -0.36 16.88 9.57
CA ALA A 221 -0.15 18.20 9.01
C ALA A 221 -0.84 18.29 7.65
N ALA A 222 -1.56 19.39 7.43
CA ALA A 222 -2.18 19.70 6.16
C ALA A 222 -1.28 20.60 5.32
N PHE A 223 -1.24 20.35 4.01
CA PHE A 223 -0.46 21.13 3.05
C PHE A 223 -1.30 21.38 1.79
N SER A 224 -1.05 22.51 1.13
CA SER A 224 -1.50 22.70 -0.25
C SER A 224 -0.56 21.98 -1.21
N LEU A 225 -1.11 21.24 -2.18
CA LEU A 225 -0.31 20.53 -3.18
C LEU A 225 0.45 21.49 -4.09
N GLU A 226 -0.19 22.60 -4.48
CA GLU A 226 0.47 23.68 -5.23
C GLU A 226 1.63 24.28 -4.44
N GLY A 227 1.46 24.49 -3.12
CA GLY A 227 2.50 24.99 -2.24
C GLY A 227 3.70 24.06 -2.23
N LEU A 228 3.47 22.76 -2.00
CA LEU A 228 4.51 21.74 -2.01
C LEU A 228 5.24 21.66 -3.36
N CYS A 229 4.50 21.67 -4.46
CA CYS A 229 5.06 21.69 -5.82
C CYS A 229 5.99 22.89 -6.05
N LYS A 230 5.67 24.05 -5.47
CA LYS A 230 6.48 25.28 -5.55
C LYS A 230 7.58 25.36 -4.47
N GLY A 231 7.77 24.31 -3.68
CA GLY A 231 8.74 24.28 -2.59
C GLY A 231 8.33 25.01 -1.32
N ASN A 232 7.08 25.49 -1.22
CA ASN A 232 6.52 26.02 0.01
C ASN A 232 6.06 24.87 0.91
N THR A 233 6.87 24.55 1.90
CA THR A 233 6.62 23.47 2.86
C THR A 233 5.95 23.94 4.16
N LYS A 234 5.41 25.15 4.19
CA LYS A 234 4.64 25.63 5.34
C LYS A 234 3.28 24.91 5.39
N PRO A 235 2.94 24.22 6.49
CA PRO A 235 1.64 23.58 6.63
C PRO A 235 0.52 24.62 6.73
N LEU A 236 -0.66 24.26 6.22
CA LEU A 236 -1.92 24.97 6.46
C LEU A 236 -2.26 24.93 7.96
N TRP A 237 -2.07 23.76 8.57
CA TRP A 237 -2.12 23.53 10.02
C TRP A 237 -1.37 22.24 10.36
N GLN A 238 -0.98 22.10 11.62
CA GLN A 238 -0.33 20.89 12.14
C GLN A 238 -0.82 20.59 13.56
N ARG A 239 -0.95 19.31 13.91
CA ARG A 239 -1.27 18.82 15.25
C ARG A 239 -0.44 17.59 15.61
N ASP A 240 -0.20 17.40 16.90
CA ASP A 240 0.53 16.25 17.47
C ASP A 240 -0.30 15.50 18.54
N ASP A 241 -1.58 15.82 18.66
CA ASP A 241 -2.54 15.23 19.60
C ASP A 241 -3.57 14.35 18.89
N PHE A 242 -3.32 13.95 17.65
CA PHE A 242 -4.15 12.98 16.95
C PHE A 242 -4.04 11.62 17.63
N LEU A 243 -5.17 10.99 17.92
CA LEU A 243 -5.23 9.70 18.59
C LEU A 243 -5.85 8.68 17.64
N ALA A 244 -5.01 8.03 16.84
CA ALA A 244 -5.45 6.94 15.97
C ALA A 244 -5.26 5.57 16.63
N CYS A 245 -6.13 4.62 16.31
CA CYS A 245 -5.80 3.21 16.51
C CYS A 245 -4.63 2.83 15.59
N VAL A 246 -3.81 1.87 16.02
CA VAL A 246 -2.56 1.45 15.37
C VAL A 246 -2.71 1.11 13.88
N HIS A 247 -3.86 0.56 13.48
CA HIS A 247 -4.12 0.08 12.12
C HIS A 247 -4.84 1.10 11.23
N ASN A 248 -5.13 2.30 11.73
CA ASN A 248 -5.94 3.27 11.01
C ASN A 248 -5.09 4.47 10.56
N GLY A 249 -4.99 4.63 9.25
CA GLY A 249 -4.72 5.95 8.67
C GLY A 249 -5.91 6.89 8.90
N LEU A 250 -5.64 8.18 8.85
CA LEU A 250 -6.64 9.24 8.78
C LEU A 250 -7.55 8.98 7.57
N ARG A 251 -8.86 9.00 7.78
CA ARG A 251 -9.89 8.78 6.76
C ARG A 251 -10.83 9.97 6.73
#